data_AF-A0A8T5BC62-F1
#
_entry.id   AF-A0A8T5BC62-F1
#
_cell.length_a   1.000
_cell.length_b   1.000
_cell.length_c   1.000
_cell.angle_alpha   90.00
_cell.angle_beta   90.00
_cell.angle_gamma   90.00
#
_symmetry.space_group_name_H-M   'P 1'
#
loop_
_entity.id
_entity.type
_entity.pdbx_description
1 polymer ?
#
loop_
_entity_poly.entity_id
_entity_poly.type
_entity_poly.pdbx_seq_one_letter_code
_entity_poly.pdbx_strand_id
1 'polypeptide(L)'
;MAEAEGLKGPMGKGGFSNRILLVLTGVPGVGKSSVARILSKRLKGTHIDLTELTLKENLNLGFDEERGVAIADLEIIRRRVKEIYDTSEGPIIVEGHFAHDVVPAKMASMVFVLRRAPWRLKSELERRGYGRMKVRENVEAELLDVSLVEALEAYGEEIVCEIDTTSLAIEEAAEEILSILEGRIPCRRGFIDWLGHPMSKMVLEDP
;
A
#
# COMPACT_ATOMS: atom_id res chain seq x y z
N MET A 1 9.93 -30.44 -11.66
CA MET A 1 8.97 -30.21 -10.56
C MET A 1 9.80 -29.74 -9.38
N ALA A 2 9.82 -28.43 -9.12
CA ALA A 2 10.49 -27.87 -7.96
C ALA A 2 9.42 -27.58 -6.90
N GLU A 3 9.61 -28.15 -5.71
CA GLU A 3 8.76 -27.96 -4.55
C GLU A 3 8.83 -26.50 -4.10
N ALA A 4 7.67 -25.90 -3.85
CA ALA A 4 7.57 -24.57 -3.26
C ALA A 4 7.84 -24.71 -1.76
N GLU A 5 9.05 -24.36 -1.32
CA GLU A 5 9.31 -24.13 0.09
C GLU A 5 8.48 -22.92 0.55
N GLY A 6 7.56 -23.16 1.48
CA GLY A 6 6.70 -22.12 2.02
C GLY A 6 7.52 -21.03 2.73
N LEU A 7 7.28 -19.78 2.36
CA LEU A 7 7.78 -18.61 3.07
C LEU A 7 7.39 -18.72 4.55
N LYS A 8 8.40 -18.93 5.41
CA LYS A 8 8.25 -18.88 6.86
C LYS A 8 8.22 -17.40 7.26
N GLY A 9 7.07 -16.92 7.72
CA GLY A 9 6.97 -15.58 8.32
C GLY A 9 7.90 -15.41 9.52
N PRO A 10 8.21 -14.16 9.92
CA PRO A 10 9.08 -13.90 11.05
C PRO A 10 8.49 -14.51 12.34
N MET A 11 9.31 -15.29 13.05
CA MET A 11 8.91 -16.12 14.18
C MET A 11 8.53 -15.31 15.44
N GLY A 12 7.39 -15.66 16.03
CA GLY A 12 7.04 -15.38 17.42
C GLY A 12 6.07 -16.44 17.95
N LYS A 13 6.48 -17.20 18.98
CA LYS A 13 5.63 -18.23 19.62
C LYS A 13 4.52 -17.56 20.45
N GLY A 14 3.29 -17.60 19.96
CA GLY A 14 2.09 -17.22 20.68
C GLY A 14 0.88 -17.44 19.77
N GLY A 15 -0.18 -18.09 20.27
CA GLY A 15 -1.30 -18.59 19.46
C GLY A 15 -2.01 -17.51 18.65
N PHE A 16 -1.57 -17.32 17.41
CA PHE A 16 -2.26 -16.62 16.33
C PHE A 16 -1.97 -17.36 15.01
N SER A 17 -2.94 -17.34 14.09
CA SER A 17 -2.83 -17.93 12.75
C SER A 17 -1.51 -17.55 12.08
N ASN A 18 -0.69 -18.54 11.71
CA ASN A 18 0.64 -18.39 11.08
C ASN A 18 0.55 -17.93 9.60
N ARG A 19 -0.46 -17.11 9.26
CA ARG A 19 -0.81 -16.72 7.88
C ARG A 19 -0.23 -15.36 7.56
N ILE A 20 0.48 -15.27 6.44
CA ILE A 20 1.09 -14.03 5.96
C ILE A 20 0.00 -13.09 5.44
N LEU A 21 -0.11 -11.89 6.01
CA LEU A 21 -0.89 -10.78 5.44
C LEU A 21 0.04 -9.60 5.20
N LEU A 22 0.13 -9.18 3.94
CA LEU A 22 0.90 -8.03 3.50
C LEU A 22 -0.05 -6.84 3.28
N VAL A 23 0.33 -5.68 3.78
CA VAL A 23 -0.38 -4.42 3.53
C VAL A 23 0.46 -3.57 2.60
N LEU A 24 -0.11 -3.15 1.46
CA LEU A 24 0.50 -2.19 0.55
C LEU A 24 -0.26 -0.86 0.63
N THR A 25 0.42 0.19 1.08
CA THR A 25 -0.14 1.54 1.23
C THR A 25 0.75 2.59 0.58
N GLY A 26 0.37 3.87 0.67
CA GLY A 26 0.94 4.99 -0.09
C GLY A 26 -0.13 5.76 -0.84
N VAL A 27 0.19 6.96 -1.33
CA VAL A 27 -0.80 7.80 -2.03
C VAL A 27 -1.27 7.17 -3.35
N PRO A 28 -2.47 7.50 -3.86
CA PRO A 28 -2.89 7.15 -5.22
C PRO A 28 -1.81 7.44 -6.28
N GLY A 29 -1.54 6.49 -7.19
CA GLY A 29 -0.58 6.67 -8.29
C GLY A 29 0.84 6.09 -8.10
N VAL A 30 1.20 5.67 -6.88
CA VAL A 30 2.54 5.09 -6.56
C VAL A 30 2.75 3.65 -7.04
N GLY A 31 1.72 2.95 -7.50
CA GLY A 31 1.84 1.61 -8.11
C GLY A 31 1.30 0.42 -7.29
N LYS A 32 0.67 0.66 -6.12
CA LYS A 32 0.12 -0.37 -5.21
C LYS A 32 -0.61 -1.52 -5.92
N SER A 33 -1.71 -1.24 -6.61
CA SER A 33 -2.55 -2.27 -7.26
C SER A 33 -1.79 -3.09 -8.31
N SER A 34 -0.83 -2.48 -9.02
CA SER A 34 -0.01 -3.19 -10.01
C SER A 34 0.98 -4.14 -9.33
N VAL A 35 1.67 -3.67 -8.29
CA VAL A 35 2.62 -4.49 -7.52
C VAL A 35 1.89 -5.61 -6.77
N ALA A 36 0.77 -5.30 -6.11
CA ALA A 36 -0.06 -6.26 -5.38
C ALA A 36 -0.57 -7.40 -6.28
N ARG A 37 -0.93 -7.11 -7.54
CA ARG A 37 -1.32 -8.13 -8.52
C ARG A 37 -0.18 -9.08 -8.91
N ILE A 38 1.07 -8.60 -8.95
CA ILE A 38 2.23 -9.46 -9.19
C ILE A 38 2.51 -10.31 -7.95
N LEU A 39 2.52 -9.69 -6.77
CA LEU A 39 2.75 -10.38 -5.50
C LEU A 39 1.74 -11.51 -5.27
N SER A 40 0.45 -11.24 -5.45
CA SER A 40 -0.60 -12.27 -5.26
C SER A 40 -0.42 -13.46 -6.21
N LYS A 41 -0.02 -13.23 -7.46
CA LYS A 41 0.29 -14.32 -8.41
C LYS A 41 1.52 -15.12 -7.98
N ARG A 42 2.61 -14.45 -7.62
CA ARG A 42 3.87 -15.10 -7.25
C ARG A 42 3.75 -15.88 -5.94
N LEU A 43 3.02 -15.32 -4.97
CA LEU A 43 2.76 -15.92 -3.66
C LEU A 43 1.57 -16.90 -3.65
N LYS A 44 0.84 -17.00 -4.77
CA LYS A 44 -0.44 -17.74 -4.87
C LYS A 44 -1.42 -17.34 -3.77
N GLY A 45 -1.49 -16.04 -3.50
CA GLY A 45 -2.26 -15.44 -2.42
C GLY A 45 -3.53 -14.73 -2.89
N THR A 46 -4.41 -14.44 -1.94
CA THR A 46 -5.62 -13.63 -2.15
C THR A 46 -5.23 -12.16 -2.30
N HIS A 47 -5.70 -11.50 -3.36
CA HIS A 47 -5.53 -10.06 -3.54
C HIS A 47 -6.82 -9.32 -3.14
N ILE A 48 -6.70 -8.33 -2.26
CA ILE A 48 -7.80 -7.47 -1.82
C ILE A 48 -7.45 -6.02 -2.19
N ASP A 49 -8.03 -5.52 -3.27
CA ASP A 49 -8.05 -4.09 -3.59
C ASP A 49 -9.19 -3.46 -2.79
N LEU A 50 -8.86 -2.63 -1.80
CA LEU A 50 -9.86 -2.03 -0.91
C LEU A 50 -10.77 -1.04 -1.63
N THR A 51 -10.29 -0.37 -2.68
CA THR A 51 -11.12 0.56 -3.47
C THR A 51 -12.15 -0.24 -4.26
N GLU A 52 -11.71 -1.30 -4.94
CA GLU A 52 -12.59 -2.19 -5.70
C GLU A 52 -13.59 -2.91 -4.80
N LEU A 53 -13.16 -3.41 -3.64
CA LEU A 53 -14.01 -4.06 -2.64
C LEU A 53 -15.12 -3.11 -2.16
N THR A 54 -14.74 -1.88 -1.80
CA THR A 54 -15.66 -0.85 -1.31
C THR A 54 -16.75 -0.53 -2.34
N LEU A 55 -16.36 -0.38 -3.62
CA LEU A 55 -17.29 -0.07 -4.70
C LEU A 55 -18.19 -1.25 -5.06
N LYS A 56 -17.64 -2.47 -5.17
CA LYS A 56 -18.40 -3.65 -5.58
C LYS A 56 -19.43 -4.09 -4.55
N GLU A 57 -19.09 -3.99 -3.27
CA GLU A 57 -19.96 -4.42 -2.18
C GLU A 57 -20.72 -3.25 -1.53
N ASN A 58 -20.59 -2.04 -2.09
CA ASN A 58 -21.25 -0.82 -1.62
C ASN A 58 -20.99 -0.52 -0.12
N LEU A 59 -19.73 -0.67 0.31
CA LEU A 59 -19.29 -0.50 1.71
C LEU A 59 -18.96 0.97 2.02
N ASN A 60 -19.92 1.86 1.79
CA ASN A 60 -19.75 3.30 1.93
C ASN A 60 -20.86 3.93 2.80
N LEU A 61 -20.55 5.10 3.38
CA LEU A 61 -21.45 5.93 4.18
C LEU A 61 -22.26 6.92 3.33
N GLY A 62 -22.08 6.91 2.01
CA GLY A 62 -22.68 7.85 1.08
C GLY A 62 -21.68 8.40 0.06
N PHE A 63 -22.03 9.54 -0.54
CA PHE A 63 -21.26 10.17 -1.61
C PHE A 63 -20.93 11.62 -1.22
N ASP A 64 -19.66 11.99 -1.36
CA ASP A 64 -19.18 13.37 -1.25
C ASP A 64 -19.37 14.05 -2.60
N GLU A 65 -20.37 14.93 -2.71
CA GLU A 65 -20.70 15.64 -3.95
C GLU A 65 -19.63 16.66 -4.35
N GLU A 66 -18.92 17.25 -3.39
CA GLU A 66 -17.87 18.25 -3.66
C GLU A 66 -16.65 17.58 -4.29
N ARG A 67 -16.26 16.41 -3.76
CA ARG A 67 -15.10 15.64 -4.23
C ARG A 67 -15.43 14.63 -5.32
N GLY A 68 -16.71 14.36 -5.54
CA GLY A 68 -17.20 13.39 -6.53
C GLY A 68 -16.77 11.95 -6.22
N VAL A 69 -16.72 11.57 -4.94
CA VAL A 69 -16.24 10.24 -4.49
C VAL A 69 -17.14 9.64 -3.40
N ALA A 70 -17.21 8.31 -3.34
CA ALA A 70 -17.87 7.60 -2.25
C ALA A 70 -17.06 7.72 -0.95
N ILE A 71 -17.76 7.88 0.18
CA ILE A 71 -17.17 7.96 1.52
C ILE A 71 -17.04 6.53 2.05
N ALA A 72 -15.82 6.00 2.14
CA ALA A 72 -15.57 4.64 2.59
C ALA A 72 -16.00 4.42 4.06
N ASP A 73 -16.75 3.35 4.34
CA ASP A 73 -17.04 2.92 5.72
C ASP A 73 -15.92 1.99 6.20
N LEU A 74 -14.90 2.57 6.85
CA LEU A 74 -13.71 1.84 7.27
C LEU A 74 -14.03 0.70 8.26
N GLU A 75 -15.07 0.83 9.08
CA GLU A 75 -15.45 -0.22 10.03
C GLU A 75 -16.06 -1.43 9.30
N ILE A 76 -16.97 -1.19 8.35
CA ILE A 76 -17.57 -2.25 7.55
C ILE A 76 -16.50 -2.92 6.68
N ILE A 77 -15.64 -2.13 6.02
CA ILE A 77 -14.54 -2.65 5.20
C ILE A 77 -13.61 -3.52 6.05
N ARG A 78 -13.27 -3.09 7.27
CA ARG A 78 -12.45 -3.88 8.21
C ARG A 78 -13.09 -5.22 8.58
N ARG A 79 -14.40 -5.24 8.86
CA ARG A 79 -15.12 -6.51 9.12
C ARG A 79 -15.05 -7.42 7.90
N ARG A 80 -15.26 -6.87 6.71
CA ARG A 80 -15.22 -7.62 5.46
C ARG A 80 -13.84 -8.19 5.16
N VAL A 81 -12.78 -7.40 5.33
CA VAL A 81 -11.38 -7.88 5.21
C VAL A 81 -11.09 -9.00 6.21
N LYS A 82 -11.61 -8.89 7.43
CA LYS A 82 -11.48 -9.96 8.44
C LYS A 82 -12.18 -11.26 8.01
N GLU A 83 -13.38 -11.19 7.43
CA GLU A 83 -14.08 -12.37 6.92
C GLU A 83 -13.31 -13.06 5.79
N ILE A 84 -12.75 -12.27 4.86
CA ILE A 84 -11.88 -12.79 3.80
C ILE A 84 -10.62 -13.40 4.41
N TYR A 85 -10.04 -12.75 5.41
CA TYR A 85 -8.87 -13.27 6.14
C TYR A 85 -9.16 -14.61 6.79
N ASP A 86 -10.28 -14.76 7.50
CA ASP A 86 -10.64 -15.97 8.22
C ASP A 86 -10.91 -17.15 7.27
N THR A 87 -11.42 -16.88 6.06
CA THR A 87 -11.79 -17.91 5.05
C THR A 87 -10.70 -18.23 4.02
N SER A 88 -9.70 -17.37 3.84
CA SER A 88 -8.57 -17.63 2.94
C SER A 88 -7.63 -18.68 3.51
N GLU A 89 -7.02 -19.53 2.70
CA GLU A 89 -6.05 -20.54 3.19
C GLU A 89 -4.58 -20.11 3.03
N GLY A 90 -4.29 -19.22 2.06
CA GLY A 90 -2.94 -18.78 1.70
C GLY A 90 -2.58 -17.36 2.16
N PRO A 91 -1.45 -16.81 1.65
CA PRO A 91 -1.06 -15.42 1.87
C PRO A 91 -2.14 -14.46 1.39
N ILE A 92 -2.26 -13.29 2.04
CA ILE A 92 -3.20 -12.24 1.65
C ILE A 92 -2.43 -10.97 1.39
N ILE A 93 -2.76 -10.30 0.29
CA ILE A 93 -2.19 -9.01 -0.09
C ILE A 93 -3.35 -8.01 -0.09
N VAL A 94 -3.36 -7.11 0.89
CA VAL A 94 -4.33 -6.02 0.99
C VAL A 94 -3.68 -4.75 0.48
N GLU A 95 -4.33 -4.04 -0.43
CA GLU A 95 -3.81 -2.78 -0.96
C GLU A 95 -4.87 -1.68 -1.02
N GLY A 96 -4.41 -0.46 -0.77
CA GLY A 96 -5.26 0.73 -0.77
C GLY A 96 -4.56 1.91 -0.10
N HIS A 97 -4.98 3.13 -0.44
CA HIS A 97 -4.40 4.33 0.18
C HIS A 97 -4.77 4.46 1.66
N PHE A 98 -5.89 3.86 2.08
CA PHE A 98 -6.36 3.76 3.47
C PHE A 98 -6.17 2.34 4.05
N ALA A 99 -5.30 1.52 3.45
CA ALA A 99 -5.12 0.14 3.91
C ALA A 99 -4.57 0.06 5.34
N HIS A 100 -3.82 1.09 5.76
CA HIS A 100 -3.29 1.21 7.10
C HIS A 100 -4.38 1.47 8.17
N ASP A 101 -5.51 2.08 7.79
CA ASP A 101 -6.65 2.28 8.68
C ASP A 101 -7.55 1.04 8.83
N VAL A 102 -7.54 0.18 7.80
CA VAL A 102 -8.44 -0.98 7.69
C VAL A 102 -7.86 -2.21 8.36
N VAL A 103 -6.58 -2.50 8.12
CA VAL A 103 -5.95 -3.75 8.59
C VAL A 103 -5.38 -3.53 10.01
N PRO A 104 -5.84 -4.26 11.04
CA PRO A 104 -5.28 -4.15 12.38
C PRO A 104 -3.81 -4.58 12.43
N ALA A 105 -2.97 -3.89 13.22
CA ALA A 105 -1.55 -4.24 13.36
C ALA A 105 -1.28 -5.70 13.71
N LYS A 106 -2.08 -6.27 14.62
CA LYS A 106 -1.99 -7.70 15.00
C LYS A 106 -2.24 -8.70 13.86
N MET A 107 -2.81 -8.27 12.73
CA MET A 107 -3.05 -9.10 11.55
C MET A 107 -1.95 -8.92 10.49
N ALA A 108 -1.29 -7.75 10.46
CA ALA A 108 -0.28 -7.46 9.46
C ALA A 108 1.03 -8.18 9.79
N SER A 109 1.58 -8.91 8.81
CA SER A 109 2.91 -9.51 8.92
C SER A 109 4.00 -8.53 8.50
N MET A 110 3.75 -7.78 7.42
CA MET A 110 4.60 -6.68 6.95
C MET A 110 3.75 -5.64 6.23
N VAL A 111 4.22 -4.40 6.26
CA VAL A 111 3.57 -3.23 5.66
C VAL A 111 4.55 -2.57 4.72
N PHE A 112 4.17 -2.39 3.46
CA PHE A 112 4.97 -1.76 2.43
C PHE A 112 4.33 -0.43 2.01
N VAL A 113 4.99 0.67 2.35
CA VAL A 113 4.63 2.01 1.90
C VAL A 113 5.32 2.24 0.56
N LEU A 114 4.57 2.19 -0.53
CA LEU A 114 5.11 2.51 -1.84
C LEU A 114 5.19 4.03 -1.97
N ARG A 115 6.38 4.51 -2.30
CA ARG A 115 6.71 5.93 -2.45
C ARG A 115 7.08 6.21 -3.88
N ARG A 116 6.72 7.38 -4.39
CA ARG A 116 7.05 7.76 -5.77
C ARG A 116 7.32 9.24 -5.84
N ALA A 117 8.43 9.61 -6.47
CA ALA A 117 8.85 11.00 -6.52
C ALA A 117 7.73 11.94 -7.00
N PRO A 118 7.48 13.07 -6.31
CA PRO A 118 6.34 13.96 -6.55
C PRO A 118 6.16 14.40 -8.01
N TRP A 119 7.26 14.66 -8.73
CA TRP A 119 7.23 15.07 -10.15
C TRP A 119 6.79 13.94 -11.09
N ARG A 120 7.14 12.67 -10.79
CA ARG A 120 6.66 11.51 -11.55
C ARG A 120 5.20 11.21 -11.21
N LEU A 121 4.85 11.37 -9.93
CA LEU A 121 3.50 11.17 -9.43
C LEU A 121 2.52 12.16 -10.06
N LYS A 122 2.88 13.45 -10.15
CA LYS A 122 2.08 14.48 -10.82
C LYS A 122 1.68 14.05 -12.24
N SER A 123 2.66 13.73 -13.08
CA SER A 123 2.41 13.30 -14.47
C SER A 123 1.57 12.02 -14.55
N GLU A 124 1.74 11.09 -13.61
CA GLU A 124 0.92 9.87 -13.53
C GLU A 124 -0.55 10.21 -13.25
N LEU A 125 -0.82 11.07 -12.27
CA LEU A 125 -2.18 11.43 -11.86
C LEU A 125 -2.89 12.27 -12.92
N GLU A 126 -2.19 13.20 -13.56
CA GLU A 126 -2.71 13.96 -14.71
C GLU A 126 -3.07 13.04 -15.88
N ARG A 127 -2.22 12.05 -16.19
CA ARG A 127 -2.51 11.04 -17.22
C ARG A 127 -3.74 10.19 -16.90
N ARG A 128 -4.05 9.99 -15.62
CA ARG A 128 -5.28 9.32 -15.15
C ARG A 128 -6.52 10.23 -15.21
N GLY A 129 -6.38 11.47 -15.65
CA GLY A 129 -7.47 12.43 -15.79
C GLY A 129 -7.90 13.06 -14.45
N TYR A 130 -7.04 13.04 -13.43
CA TYR A 130 -7.38 13.68 -12.15
C TYR A 130 -7.43 15.19 -12.35
N GLY A 131 -8.41 15.84 -11.73
CA GLY A 131 -8.49 17.31 -11.70
C GLY A 131 -7.31 17.92 -10.96
N ARG A 132 -6.93 19.15 -11.32
CA ARG A 132 -5.73 19.83 -10.79
C ARG A 132 -5.65 19.84 -9.27
N MET A 133 -6.75 20.17 -8.59
CA MET A 133 -6.82 20.19 -7.13
C MET A 133 -6.48 18.82 -6.53
N LYS A 134 -7.10 17.76 -7.04
CA LYS A 134 -6.84 16.39 -6.59
C LYS A 134 -5.39 15.95 -6.89
N VAL A 135 -4.85 16.31 -8.05
CA VAL A 135 -3.43 16.06 -8.37
C VAL A 135 -2.53 16.71 -7.31
N ARG A 136 -2.76 18.00 -7.04
CA ARG A 136 -1.99 18.77 -6.07
C ARG A 136 -2.05 18.16 -4.67
N GLU A 137 -3.25 17.87 -4.17
CA GLU A 137 -3.44 17.25 -2.85
C GLU A 137 -2.65 15.94 -2.68
N ASN A 138 -2.70 15.05 -3.68
CA ASN A 138 -2.00 13.76 -3.62
C ASN A 138 -0.47 13.92 -3.71
N VAL A 139 -0.01 14.90 -4.49
CA VAL A 139 1.41 15.22 -4.64
C VAL A 139 1.97 15.89 -3.38
N GLU A 140 1.22 16.79 -2.75
CA GLU A 140 1.57 17.40 -1.47
C GLU A 140 1.59 16.34 -0.35
N ALA A 141 0.61 15.44 -0.31
CA ALA A 141 0.59 14.34 0.65
C ALA A 141 1.80 13.39 0.50
N GLU A 142 2.21 13.09 -0.73
CA GLU A 142 3.42 12.30 -0.99
C GLU A 142 4.67 13.04 -0.55
N LEU A 143 4.77 14.34 -0.87
CA LEU A 143 5.90 15.18 -0.50
C LEU A 143 6.08 15.27 1.02
N LEU A 144 4.97 15.28 1.76
CA LEU A 144 4.93 15.39 3.23
C LEU A 144 4.95 14.03 3.94
N ASP A 145 5.28 12.94 3.24
CA ASP A 145 5.37 11.59 3.82
C ASP A 145 4.09 11.10 4.51
N VAL A 146 2.90 11.62 4.15
CA VAL A 146 1.64 11.40 4.92
C VAL A 146 1.37 9.90 5.13
N SER A 147 1.35 9.11 4.05
CA SER A 147 1.10 7.67 4.16
C SER A 147 2.20 6.88 4.87
N LEU A 148 3.44 7.40 4.91
CA LEU A 148 4.50 6.78 5.71
C LEU A 148 4.25 7.02 7.19
N VAL A 149 3.96 8.27 7.57
CA VAL A 149 3.67 8.66 8.95
C VAL A 149 2.47 7.88 9.48
N GLU A 150 1.36 7.86 8.73
CA GLU A 150 0.14 7.12 9.11
C GLU A 150 0.42 5.61 9.29
N ALA A 151 1.22 5.01 8.39
CA ALA A 151 1.60 3.61 8.53
C ALA A 151 2.47 3.35 9.77
N LEU A 152 3.44 4.23 10.07
CA LEU A 152 4.27 4.10 11.26
C LEU A 152 3.46 4.26 12.55
N GLU A 153 2.50 5.19 12.58
CA GLU A 153 1.59 5.36 13.71
C GLU A 153 0.68 4.14 13.91
N ALA A 154 0.18 3.55 12.81
CA ALA A 154 -0.72 2.40 12.86
C ALA A 154 -0.03 1.08 13.23
N TYR A 155 1.23 0.88 12.80
CA TYR A 155 1.89 -0.42 12.83
C TYR A 155 3.18 -0.49 13.62
N GLY A 156 3.78 0.64 13.99
CA GLY A 156 5.13 0.67 14.53
C GLY A 156 6.21 0.54 13.46
N GLU A 157 7.45 0.80 13.84
CA GLU A 157 8.57 0.78 12.91
C GLU A 157 8.89 -0.64 12.45
N GLU A 158 8.79 -1.64 13.30
CA GLU A 158 9.39 -2.96 13.10
C GLU A 158 8.93 -3.68 11.82
N ILE A 159 7.68 -3.48 11.38
CA ILE A 159 7.10 -4.14 10.21
C ILE A 159 6.86 -3.23 9.01
N VAL A 160 7.19 -1.93 9.09
CA VAL A 160 6.91 -0.93 8.03
C VAL A 160 8.14 -0.69 7.15
N CYS A 161 8.05 -0.99 5.86
CA CYS A 161 9.12 -0.75 4.88
C CYS A 161 8.67 0.22 3.80
N GLU A 162 9.58 1.08 3.34
CA GLU A 162 9.39 1.88 2.16
C GLU A 162 9.90 1.16 0.91
N ILE A 163 9.20 1.34 -0.21
CA ILE A 163 9.62 0.90 -1.54
C ILE A 163 9.57 2.10 -2.48
N ASP A 164 10.71 2.54 -2.99
CA ASP A 164 10.77 3.64 -3.95
C ASP A 164 10.46 3.13 -5.37
N THR A 165 9.27 3.46 -5.87
CA THR A 165 8.82 3.05 -7.20
C THR A 165 9.14 4.08 -8.30
N THR A 166 9.93 5.12 -8.00
CA THR A 166 10.22 6.23 -8.92
C THR A 166 10.85 5.76 -10.23
N SER A 167 11.82 4.86 -10.14
CA SER A 167 12.65 4.40 -11.26
C SER A 167 12.54 2.89 -11.51
N LEU A 168 11.69 2.20 -10.76
CA LEU A 168 11.51 0.75 -10.87
C LEU A 168 10.37 0.40 -11.83
N ALA A 169 10.56 -0.65 -12.61
CA ALA A 169 9.46 -1.39 -13.20
C ALA A 169 8.61 -2.05 -12.10
N ILE A 170 7.34 -2.33 -12.40
CA ILE A 170 6.42 -2.94 -11.42
C ILE A 170 6.93 -4.30 -10.94
N GLU A 171 7.53 -5.08 -11.85
CA GLU A 171 8.13 -6.38 -11.58
C GLU A 171 9.33 -6.27 -10.64
N GLU A 172 10.13 -5.21 -10.75
CA GLU A 172 11.30 -4.96 -9.90
C GLU A 172 10.86 -4.56 -8.49
N ALA A 173 9.86 -3.67 -8.37
CA ALA A 173 9.28 -3.33 -7.08
C ALA A 173 8.67 -4.55 -6.36
N ALA A 174 8.00 -5.44 -7.11
CA ALA A 174 7.50 -6.70 -6.55
C ALA A 174 8.64 -7.65 -6.12
N GLU A 175 9.74 -7.71 -6.88
CA GLU A 175 10.92 -8.51 -6.52
C GLU A 175 11.62 -7.97 -5.28
N GLU A 176 11.69 -6.64 -5.11
CA GLU A 176 12.25 -6.01 -3.93
C GLU A 176 11.45 -6.37 -2.67
N ILE A 177 10.11 -6.29 -2.74
CA ILE A 177 9.23 -6.73 -1.65
C ILE A 177 9.45 -8.21 -1.31
N LEU A 178 9.54 -9.09 -2.32
CA LEU A 178 9.80 -10.52 -2.09
C LEU A 178 11.17 -10.75 -1.45
N SER A 179 12.19 -10.01 -1.89
CA SER A 179 13.54 -10.08 -1.32
C SER A 179 13.56 -9.66 0.15
N ILE A 180 12.75 -8.67 0.54
CA ILE A 180 12.57 -8.28 1.95
C ILE A 180 11.88 -9.41 2.73
N LEU A 181 10.79 -9.98 2.19
CA LEU A 181 10.04 -11.06 2.83
C LEU A 181 10.88 -12.33 3.05
N GLU A 182 11.79 -12.62 2.13
CA GLU A 182 12.73 -13.75 2.20
C GLU A 182 13.96 -13.45 3.07
N GLY A 183 14.10 -12.21 3.56
CA GLY A 183 15.26 -11.77 4.34
C GLY A 183 16.55 -11.62 3.52
N ARG A 184 16.46 -11.58 2.18
CA ARG A 184 17.61 -11.36 1.29
C ARG A 184 18.14 -9.93 1.36
N ILE A 185 17.25 -8.96 1.59
CA ILE A 185 17.60 -7.55 1.80
C ILE A 185 16.88 -7.01 3.03
N PRO A 186 17.45 -6.01 3.74
CA PRO A 186 16.81 -5.45 4.92
C PRO A 186 15.61 -4.58 4.53
N CYS A 187 14.58 -4.62 5.37
CA CYS A 187 13.53 -3.60 5.39
C CYS A 187 14.15 -2.22 5.72
N ARG A 188 13.81 -1.19 4.94
CA ARG A 188 14.30 0.18 5.13
C ARG A 188 13.14 1.16 5.20
N ARG A 189 13.36 2.26 5.90
CA ARG A 189 12.41 3.37 6.12
C ARG A 189 13.18 4.65 6.44
N GLY A 190 12.57 5.81 6.22
CA GLY A 190 13.15 7.13 6.42
C GLY A 190 14.33 7.46 5.50
N PHE A 191 14.51 6.72 4.39
CA PHE A 191 15.64 6.96 3.47
C PHE A 191 15.25 7.82 2.26
N ILE A 192 13.95 8.04 2.08
CA ILE A 192 13.37 8.83 1.00
C ILE A 192 13.07 10.21 1.56
N ASP A 193 13.75 11.23 1.05
CA ASP A 193 13.51 12.63 1.39
C ASP A 193 13.12 13.39 0.13
N TRP A 194 11.81 13.56 -0.07
CA TRP A 194 11.31 14.38 -1.17
C TRP A 194 11.44 15.87 -0.86
N LEU A 195 11.24 16.32 0.37
CA LEU A 195 11.30 17.74 0.72
C LEU A 195 12.68 18.36 0.46
N GLY A 196 13.74 17.62 0.75
CA GLY A 196 15.12 18.02 0.47
C GLY A 196 15.50 17.99 -1.02
N HIS A 197 14.67 17.41 -1.89
CA HIS A 197 15.01 17.26 -3.30
C HIS A 197 14.83 18.57 -4.10
N PRO A 198 15.79 18.98 -4.95
CA PRO A 198 15.73 20.25 -5.68
C PRO A 198 14.48 20.43 -6.55
N MET A 199 13.94 19.35 -7.09
CA MET A 199 12.76 19.40 -7.97
C MET A 199 11.44 19.58 -7.21
N SER A 200 11.43 19.48 -5.88
CA SER A 200 10.20 19.59 -5.09
C SER A 200 9.61 21.00 -5.13
N LYS A 201 10.45 22.04 -5.25
CA LYS A 201 9.98 23.42 -5.46
C LYS A 201 9.19 23.57 -6.75
N MET A 202 9.67 22.96 -7.84
CA MET A 202 9.03 23.05 -9.15
C MET A 202 7.64 22.42 -9.16
N VAL A 203 7.42 21.40 -8.34
CA VAL A 203 6.14 20.68 -8.27
C VAL A 203 5.10 21.49 -7.49
N LEU A 204 5.51 22.26 -6.49
CA LEU A 204 4.63 23.09 -5.66
C LEU A 204 4.32 24.47 -6.28
N GLU A 205 5.23 24.98 -7.12
CA GLU A 205 5.13 26.32 -7.72
C GLU A 205 4.35 26.34 -9.06
N ASP A 206 3.95 25.18 -9.58
CA ASP A 206 3.25 25.06 -10.85
C ASP A 206 1.71 25.22 -10.69
N PRO A 207 1.11 26.33 -11.16
CA PRO A 207 -0.27 26.73 -10.87
C PRO A 207 -1.40 25.94 -11.55
#